data_AF-A0A1E7G7R0-F1
#
_entry.id   AF-A0A1E7G7R0-F1
#
_cell.length_a   1.000
_cell.length_b   1.000
_cell.length_c   1.000
_cell.angle_alpha   90.00
_cell.angle_beta   90.00
_cell.angle_gamma   90.00
#
_symmetry.space_group_name_H-M   'P 1'
#
loop_
_entity.id
_entity.type
_entity.pdbx_description
1 polymer ?
#
loop_
_entity_poly.entity_id
_entity_poly.type
_entity_poly.pdbx_seq_one_letter_code
_entity_poly.pdbx_strand_id
1 'polypeptide(L)'
;MENKESQTRKSKAKDSKKPKNETEEKVKKSAIWKWLFLVLLALNLAGIVFVAIRVTTPRDQTVLNQKSVSNSDQKVAQISSTTSQLNELINSYLETYQTKEMTYKFYISNQQAVLEASYKLFGTKIPLYIYFEPLALSDGSISLSVQNISAGSLSLPTSEVLQIVKAYDLPDFVQVESKKNQIVINLPKIKLASNLYIKVNQIDLVKGNFIFDFMKKA
;
A
#
# COMPACT_ATOMS: atom_id res chain seq x y z
N MET A 1 13.09 -5.34 -115.89
CA MET A 1 14.51 -5.08 -116.20
C MET A 1 14.92 -3.80 -115.49
N GLU A 2 16.14 -3.81 -114.95
CA GLU A 2 16.82 -2.81 -114.10
C GLU A 2 16.58 -1.32 -114.46
N ASN A 3 16.63 -0.40 -113.47
CA ASN A 3 17.90 0.24 -113.05
C ASN A 3 17.68 1.42 -112.05
N LYS A 4 18.56 1.46 -111.03
CA LYS A 4 19.23 2.58 -110.32
C LYS A 4 18.59 3.95 -109.99
N GLU A 5 18.78 4.26 -108.70
CA GLU A 5 19.48 5.41 -108.10
C GLU A 5 18.94 6.86 -108.25
N SER A 6 18.58 7.39 -107.07
CA SER A 6 19.29 8.48 -106.37
C SER A 6 18.75 9.92 -106.41
N GLN A 7 19.01 10.53 -105.26
CA GLN A 7 18.44 11.75 -104.71
C GLN A 7 19.06 13.01 -105.30
N THR A 8 18.33 14.12 -105.23
CA THR A 8 18.90 15.42 -104.84
C THR A 8 17.79 16.40 -104.46
N ARG A 9 17.79 16.91 -103.22
CA ARG A 9 17.02 18.09 -102.82
C ARG A 9 17.97 19.28 -102.69
N LYS A 10 17.70 20.33 -103.46
CA LYS A 10 18.17 21.70 -103.25
C LYS A 10 16.95 22.56 -102.97
N SER A 11 16.99 23.40 -101.93
CA SER A 11 16.72 24.83 -102.09
C SER A 11 17.27 25.60 -100.89
N LYS A 12 17.61 26.86 -101.16
CA LYS A 12 18.59 27.71 -100.49
C LYS A 12 17.97 29.10 -100.42
N ALA A 13 17.94 29.75 -99.27
CA ALA A 13 17.95 31.22 -99.10
C ALA A 13 18.23 31.50 -97.61
N LYS A 14 19.47 31.84 -97.18
CA LYS A 14 20.24 33.08 -97.37
C LYS A 14 19.69 34.22 -96.50
N ASP A 15 20.34 34.48 -95.36
CA ASP A 15 20.79 35.83 -95.06
C ASP A 15 22.00 35.84 -94.09
N SER A 16 22.77 36.91 -94.16
CA SER A 16 24.19 36.99 -93.80
C SER A 16 24.42 38.01 -92.68
N LYS A 17 25.12 37.66 -91.59
CA LYS A 17 26.33 38.36 -91.06
C LYS A 17 26.69 37.99 -89.60
N LYS A 18 28.02 38.00 -89.39
CA LYS A 18 28.88 38.08 -88.19
C LYS A 18 29.41 36.77 -87.57
N PRO A 19 30.74 36.68 -87.28
CA PRO A 19 31.40 35.44 -86.91
C PRO A 19 31.47 35.21 -85.39
N LYS A 20 31.48 33.91 -85.05
CA LYS A 20 32.09 33.21 -83.91
C LYS A 20 32.24 33.98 -82.58
N ASN A 21 31.59 33.43 -81.54
CA ASN A 21 32.21 33.30 -80.22
C ASN A 21 32.01 31.87 -79.72
N GLU A 22 33.12 31.23 -79.39
CA GLU A 22 33.22 29.97 -78.67
C GLU A 22 32.48 30.09 -77.33
N THR A 23 31.79 29.04 -76.91
CA THR A 23 31.38 28.89 -75.51
C THR A 23 31.85 27.51 -75.08
N GLU A 24 33.01 27.51 -74.42
CA GLU A 24 33.48 26.39 -73.61
C GLU A 24 32.39 26.02 -72.60
N GLU A 25 31.88 24.80 -72.71
CA GLU A 25 30.97 24.23 -71.73
C GLU A 25 31.77 23.85 -70.47
N LYS A 26 31.99 24.83 -69.59
CA LYS A 26 32.56 24.58 -68.27
C LYS A 26 31.50 23.91 -67.40
N VAL A 27 31.63 22.60 -67.21
CA VAL A 27 31.01 21.88 -66.09
C VAL A 27 31.45 22.58 -64.80
N LYS A 28 30.57 23.42 -64.24
CA LYS A 28 30.74 23.98 -62.90
C LYS A 28 30.86 22.78 -61.95
N LYS A 29 32.07 22.50 -61.45
CA LYS A 29 32.28 21.75 -60.20
C LYS A 29 31.55 22.53 -59.11
N SER A 30 30.27 22.23 -58.94
CA SER A 30 29.43 22.87 -57.95
C SER A 30 29.90 22.45 -56.57
N ALA A 31 29.52 23.25 -55.58
CA ALA A 31 29.93 23.14 -54.19
C ALA A 31 29.43 21.88 -53.46
N ILE A 32 29.35 20.73 -54.15
CA ILE A 32 28.85 19.43 -53.68
C ILE A 32 29.51 19.05 -52.36
N TRP A 33 30.83 19.28 -52.22
CA TRP A 33 31.54 19.00 -50.98
C TRP A 33 31.13 19.93 -49.82
N LYS A 34 30.84 21.21 -50.10
CA LYS A 34 30.31 22.14 -49.08
C LYS A 34 28.91 21.72 -48.65
N TRP A 35 28.08 21.23 -49.57
CA TRP A 35 26.76 20.68 -49.28
C TRP A 35 26.83 19.36 -48.50
N LEU A 36 27.75 18.45 -48.86
CA LEU A 36 27.98 17.20 -48.15
C LEU A 36 28.42 17.45 -46.70
N PHE A 37 29.30 18.43 -46.50
CA PHE A 37 29.72 18.88 -45.17
C PHE A 37 28.55 19.47 -44.36
N LEU A 38 27.71 20.30 -44.99
CA LEU A 38 26.56 20.92 -44.33
C LEU A 38 25.51 19.89 -43.91
N VAL A 39 25.26 18.88 -44.75
CA VAL A 39 24.36 17.75 -44.43
C VAL A 39 24.92 16.90 -43.28
N LEU A 40 26.22 16.60 -43.30
CA LEU A 40 26.87 15.83 -42.24
C LEU A 40 26.83 16.58 -40.89
N LEU A 41 27.01 17.90 -40.92
CA LEU A 41 26.92 18.75 -39.74
C LEU A 41 25.50 18.78 -39.17
N ALA A 42 24.48 18.93 -40.04
CA ALA A 42 23.08 18.90 -39.64
C ALA A 42 22.68 17.56 -39.02
N LEU A 43 23.17 16.45 -39.56
CA LEU A 43 22.89 15.10 -39.03
C LEU A 43 23.51 14.90 -37.63
N ASN A 44 24.74 15.37 -37.41
CA ASN A 44 25.36 15.33 -36.09
C ASN A 44 24.59 16.18 -35.07
N LEU A 45 24.19 17.40 -35.46
CA LEU A 45 23.36 18.26 -34.61
C LEU A 45 22.00 17.60 -34.28
N ALA A 46 21.33 17.01 -35.28
CA ALA A 46 20.07 16.31 -35.06
C ALA A 46 20.21 15.12 -34.10
N GLY A 47 21.30 14.37 -34.19
CA GLY A 47 21.62 13.29 -33.25
C GLY A 47 21.79 13.79 -31.82
N ILE A 48 22.55 14.88 -31.64
CA ILE A 48 22.77 15.49 -30.31
C ILE A 48 21.45 16.00 -29.73
N VAL A 49 20.63 16.70 -30.53
CA VAL A 49 19.32 17.22 -30.10
C VAL A 49 18.36 16.08 -29.75
N PHE A 50 18.33 15.01 -30.54
CA PHE A 50 17.49 13.84 -30.27
C PHE A 50 17.86 13.18 -28.93
N VAL A 51 19.15 12.97 -28.67
CA VAL A 51 19.62 12.43 -27.39
C VAL A 51 19.32 13.39 -26.24
N ALA A 52 19.55 14.70 -26.43
CA ALA A 52 19.26 15.71 -25.41
C ALA A 52 17.77 15.72 -25.01
N ILE A 53 16.86 15.67 -25.99
CA ILE A 53 15.41 15.57 -25.72
C ILE A 53 15.09 14.28 -24.98
N ARG A 54 15.64 13.14 -25.40
CA ARG A 54 15.36 11.83 -24.79
C ARG A 54 15.90 11.70 -23.36
N VAL A 55 17.04 12.33 -23.05
CA VAL A 55 17.64 12.34 -21.70
C VAL A 55 16.92 13.31 -20.77
N THR A 56 16.44 14.44 -21.29
CA THR A 56 15.76 15.46 -20.47
C THR A 56 14.27 15.22 -20.30
N THR A 57 13.65 14.35 -21.10
CA THR A 57 12.24 13.98 -20.95
C THR A 57 12.07 13.08 -19.72
N PRO A 58 11.39 13.52 -18.65
CA PRO A 58 11.25 12.71 -17.44
C PRO A 58 10.30 11.54 -17.72
N ARG A 59 10.78 10.33 -17.43
CA ARG A 59 10.05 9.07 -17.62
C ARG A 59 8.99 8.89 -16.53
N ASP A 60 7.83 8.35 -16.90
CA ASP A 60 6.81 7.87 -15.96
C ASP A 60 6.24 8.92 -14.96
N GLN A 61 6.18 10.21 -15.33
CA GLN A 61 5.57 11.25 -14.47
C GLN A 61 4.13 10.94 -14.03
N THR A 62 3.35 10.23 -14.85
CA THR A 62 1.98 9.82 -14.51
C THR A 62 1.94 8.76 -13.40
N VAL A 63 2.97 7.91 -13.29
CA VAL A 63 3.10 6.89 -12.23
C VAL A 63 3.75 7.50 -10.98
N LEU A 64 4.71 8.40 -11.17
CA LEU A 64 5.42 9.07 -10.08
C LEU A 64 4.59 10.16 -9.38
N ASN A 65 3.56 10.71 -10.04
CA ASN A 65 2.64 11.69 -9.47
C ASN A 65 1.38 11.06 -8.83
N GLN A 66 1.32 9.74 -8.64
CA GLN A 66 0.25 9.09 -7.88
C GLN A 66 0.43 9.28 -6.37
N LYS A 67 0.51 10.52 -5.91
CA LYS A 67 0.34 10.85 -4.50
C LYS A 67 -1.10 11.31 -4.32
N SER A 68 -2.03 10.36 -4.32
CA SER A 68 -3.40 10.63 -3.89
C SER A 68 -3.37 10.96 -2.40
N VAL A 69 -3.53 12.23 -2.08
CA VAL A 69 -3.88 12.65 -0.72
C VAL A 69 -5.34 12.25 -0.54
N SER A 70 -5.57 11.08 0.03
CA SER A 70 -6.93 10.70 0.42
C SER A 70 -7.35 11.57 1.60
N ASN A 71 -8.52 12.19 1.49
CA ASN A 71 -9.15 12.95 2.58
C ASN A 71 -9.87 12.05 3.60
N SER A 72 -9.82 10.73 3.41
CA SER A 72 -10.44 9.74 4.29
C SER A 72 -9.46 8.64 4.68
N ASP A 73 -9.69 8.05 5.85
CA ASP A 73 -8.91 6.93 6.34
C ASP A 73 -8.85 5.79 5.31
N GLN A 74 -7.65 5.27 5.10
CA GLN A 74 -7.38 4.25 4.08
C GLN A 74 -7.06 2.92 4.73
N LYS A 75 -7.68 1.83 4.26
CA LYS A 75 -7.25 0.48 4.62
C LYS A 75 -5.94 0.17 3.92
N VAL A 76 -4.87 0.01 4.70
CA VAL A 76 -3.53 -0.30 4.17
C VAL A 76 -3.24 -1.79 4.17
N ALA A 77 -3.81 -2.54 5.10
CA ALA A 77 -3.70 -3.99 5.16
C ALA A 77 -4.91 -4.60 5.88
N GLN A 78 -5.11 -5.90 5.68
CA GLN A 78 -6.05 -6.71 6.45
C GLN A 78 -5.34 -7.99 6.86
N ILE A 79 -5.46 -8.34 8.13
CA ILE A 79 -4.84 -9.54 8.70
C ILE A 79 -5.96 -10.42 9.25
N SER A 80 -5.93 -11.69 8.86
CA SER A 80 -6.74 -12.74 9.46
C SER A 80 -5.89 -13.52 10.47
N SER A 81 -6.49 -13.91 11.59
CA SER A 81 -5.87 -14.73 12.61
C SER A 81 -6.76 -15.92 12.96
N THR A 82 -6.15 -16.99 13.44
CA THR A 82 -6.84 -18.16 13.99
C THR A 82 -6.95 -18.09 15.50
N THR A 83 -7.83 -18.89 16.12
CA THR A 83 -7.94 -19.01 17.58
C THR A 83 -6.59 -19.30 18.23
N SER A 84 -5.78 -20.21 17.67
CA SER A 84 -4.47 -20.57 18.23
C SER A 84 -3.49 -19.41 18.20
N GLN A 85 -3.38 -18.74 17.04
CA GLN A 85 -2.47 -17.60 16.87
C GLN A 85 -2.86 -16.42 17.76
N LEU A 86 -4.17 -16.15 17.89
CA LEU A 86 -4.65 -15.08 18.74
C LEU A 86 -4.46 -15.40 20.23
N ASN A 87 -4.68 -16.65 20.65
CA ASN A 87 -4.35 -17.09 22.01
C ASN A 87 -2.86 -16.92 22.30
N GLU A 88 -1.98 -17.33 21.40
CA GLU A 88 -0.53 -17.18 21.57
C GLU A 88 -0.12 -15.71 21.68
N LEU A 89 -0.65 -14.86 20.79
CA LEU A 89 -0.41 -13.42 20.80
C LEU A 89 -0.85 -12.77 22.12
N ILE A 90 -2.06 -13.07 22.59
CA ILE A 90 -2.59 -12.50 23.84
C ILE A 90 -1.80 -13.01 25.04
N ASN A 91 -1.47 -14.30 25.11
CA ASN A 91 -0.70 -14.85 26.22
C ASN A 91 0.71 -14.25 26.27
N SER A 92 1.38 -14.10 25.11
CA SER A 92 2.68 -13.42 25.04
C SER A 92 2.63 -11.98 25.54
N TYR A 93 1.55 -11.25 25.24
CA TYR A 93 1.33 -9.92 25.81
C TYR A 93 1.16 -9.95 27.34
N LEU A 94 0.34 -10.89 27.84
CA LEU A 94 0.07 -11.04 29.27
C LEU A 94 1.28 -11.47 30.10
N GLU A 95 2.24 -12.19 29.52
CA GLU A 95 3.50 -12.56 30.19
C GLU A 95 4.25 -11.35 30.77
N THR A 96 4.21 -10.20 30.07
CA THR A 96 4.86 -8.96 30.52
C THR A 96 4.25 -8.36 31.81
N TYR A 97 3.03 -8.76 32.15
CA TYR A 97 2.30 -8.29 33.33
C TYR A 97 2.26 -9.31 34.48
N GLN A 98 2.83 -10.51 34.28
CA GLN A 98 2.85 -11.51 35.35
C GLN A 98 3.81 -11.10 36.47
N THR A 99 3.41 -11.37 37.71
CA THR A 99 4.20 -11.14 38.92
C THR A 99 4.24 -12.41 39.77
N LYS A 100 5.04 -12.42 40.84
CA LYS A 100 5.10 -13.55 41.79
C LYS A 100 3.75 -13.82 42.47
N GLU A 101 2.92 -12.78 42.60
CA GLU A 101 1.64 -12.84 43.31
C GLU A 101 0.45 -12.97 42.35
N MET A 102 0.63 -12.65 41.06
CA MET A 102 -0.43 -12.68 40.04
C MET A 102 0.06 -13.31 38.74
N THR A 103 -0.57 -14.40 38.32
CA THR A 103 -0.34 -15.01 36.99
C THR A 103 -1.61 -14.98 36.15
N TYR A 104 -1.46 -14.91 34.83
CA TYR A 104 -2.58 -14.80 33.89
C TYR A 104 -2.43 -15.80 32.74
N LYS A 105 -3.55 -16.36 32.28
CA LYS A 105 -3.65 -17.15 31.05
C LYS A 105 -4.96 -16.85 30.36
N PHE A 106 -4.91 -16.75 29.04
CA PHE A 106 -6.09 -16.44 28.23
C PHE A 106 -6.37 -17.55 27.24
N TYR A 107 -7.66 -17.88 27.10
CA TYR A 107 -8.12 -18.96 26.24
C TYR A 107 -9.37 -18.53 25.48
N ILE A 108 -9.33 -18.65 24.16
CA ILE A 108 -10.51 -18.51 23.31
C ILE A 108 -11.00 -19.91 22.93
N SER A 109 -12.29 -20.15 23.13
CA SER A 109 -13.01 -21.36 22.70
C SER A 109 -14.04 -21.02 21.63
N ASN A 110 -14.74 -22.03 21.10
CA ASN A 110 -15.75 -21.86 20.06
C ASN A 110 -17.02 -21.14 20.55
N GLN A 111 -17.17 -20.91 21.87
CA GLN A 111 -18.36 -20.31 22.49
C GLN A 111 -18.03 -19.02 23.25
N GLN A 112 -16.88 -18.97 23.91
CA GLN A 112 -16.50 -17.88 24.80
C GLN A 112 -14.98 -17.75 24.93
N ALA A 113 -14.52 -16.60 25.40
CA ALA A 113 -13.15 -16.41 25.85
C ALA A 113 -13.07 -16.46 27.38
N VAL A 114 -11.94 -16.90 27.92
CA VAL A 114 -11.72 -17.09 29.35
C VAL A 114 -10.38 -16.48 29.73
N LEU A 115 -10.37 -15.60 30.72
CA LEU A 115 -9.16 -15.20 31.44
C LEU A 115 -9.11 -16.00 32.75
N GLU A 116 -8.11 -16.86 32.85
CA GLU A 116 -7.72 -17.49 34.10
C GLU A 116 -6.62 -16.62 34.75
N ALA A 117 -6.88 -16.16 35.97
CA ALA A 117 -5.86 -15.52 36.79
C ALA A 117 -5.62 -16.36 38.06
N SER A 118 -4.44 -16.26 38.64
CA SER A 118 -4.16 -16.86 39.95
C SER A 118 -3.58 -15.80 40.86
N TYR A 119 -4.31 -15.48 41.93
CA TYR A 119 -3.86 -14.56 42.96
C TYR A 119 -3.35 -15.32 44.17
N LYS A 120 -2.16 -14.98 44.64
CA LYS A 120 -1.60 -15.55 45.86
C LYS A 120 -1.96 -14.68 47.06
N LEU A 121 -2.70 -15.27 48.00
CA LEU A 121 -3.12 -14.61 49.24
C LEU A 121 -2.79 -15.53 50.43
N PHE A 122 -2.03 -15.02 51.39
CA PHE A 122 -1.55 -15.78 52.57
C PHE A 122 -0.86 -17.12 52.23
N GLY A 123 -0.13 -17.17 51.12
CA GLY A 123 0.56 -18.38 50.66
C GLY A 123 -0.30 -19.36 49.86
N THR A 124 -1.62 -19.17 49.82
CA THR A 124 -2.55 -19.98 49.03
C THR A 124 -2.82 -19.32 47.68
N LYS A 125 -2.82 -20.12 46.61
CA LYS A 125 -3.20 -19.67 45.26
C LYS A 125 -4.71 -19.79 45.09
N ILE A 126 -5.35 -18.66 44.81
CA ILE A 126 -6.78 -18.58 44.51
C ILE A 126 -6.92 -18.47 42.99
N PRO A 127 -7.50 -19.49 42.30
CA PRO A 127 -7.78 -19.39 40.88
C PRO A 127 -8.99 -18.48 40.68
N LEU A 128 -8.89 -17.57 39.73
CA LEU A 128 -9.91 -16.64 39.31
C LEU A 128 -10.24 -16.91 37.83
N TYR A 129 -11.51 -16.95 37.49
CA TYR A 129 -11.96 -17.15 36.12
C TYR A 129 -12.88 -16.01 35.71
N ILE A 130 -12.63 -15.43 34.54
CA ILE A 130 -13.51 -14.44 33.92
C ILE A 130 -13.91 -14.94 32.55
N TYR A 131 -15.21 -15.07 32.34
CA TYR A 131 -15.80 -15.56 31.10
C TYR A 131 -16.32 -14.39 30.28
N PHE A 132 -15.90 -14.30 29.03
CA PHE A 132 -16.25 -13.23 28.11
C PHE A 132 -16.94 -13.73 26.86
N GLU A 133 -17.91 -12.96 26.40
CA GLU A 133 -18.46 -13.03 25.06
C GLU A 133 -17.96 -11.82 24.25
N PRO A 134 -17.01 -12.02 23.31
CA PRO A 134 -16.44 -10.96 22.51
C PRO A 134 -17.33 -10.60 21.31
N LEU A 135 -17.46 -9.30 21.05
CA LEU A 135 -18.20 -8.73 19.93
C LEU A 135 -17.41 -7.61 19.27
N ALA A 136 -17.34 -7.61 17.93
CA ALA A 136 -16.79 -6.51 17.16
C ALA A 136 -17.80 -5.35 17.10
N LEU A 137 -17.39 -4.15 17.50
CA LEU A 137 -18.20 -2.95 17.43
C LEU A 137 -18.00 -2.20 16.10
N SER A 138 -18.97 -1.39 15.71
CA SER A 138 -18.97 -0.64 14.44
C SER A 138 -17.86 0.41 14.34
N ASP A 139 -17.38 0.91 15.48
CA ASP A 139 -16.27 1.86 15.59
C ASP A 139 -14.89 1.17 15.47
N GLY A 140 -14.85 -0.15 15.37
CA GLY A 140 -13.62 -0.92 15.30
C GLY A 140 -13.04 -1.34 16.64
N SER A 141 -13.75 -1.09 17.73
CA SER A 141 -13.42 -1.56 19.08
C SER A 141 -13.94 -2.98 19.31
N ILE A 142 -13.40 -3.67 20.32
CA ILE A 142 -13.91 -4.97 20.79
C ILE A 142 -14.69 -4.75 22.09
N SER A 143 -15.93 -5.20 22.12
CA SER A 143 -16.71 -5.34 23.34
C SER A 143 -16.52 -6.74 23.92
N LEU A 144 -16.12 -6.84 25.18
CA LEU A 144 -16.09 -8.06 25.95
C LEU A 144 -17.23 -8.02 26.97
N SER A 145 -18.34 -8.71 26.69
CA SER A 145 -19.42 -8.88 27.65
C SER A 145 -19.00 -9.92 28.70
N VAL A 146 -18.98 -9.54 29.96
CA VAL A 146 -18.54 -10.39 31.07
C VAL A 146 -19.72 -11.22 31.56
N GLN A 147 -19.70 -12.50 31.23
CA GLN A 147 -20.80 -13.42 31.53
C GLN A 147 -20.75 -13.91 32.99
N ASN A 148 -19.55 -14.21 33.49
CA ASN A 148 -19.37 -14.70 34.85
C ASN A 148 -17.95 -14.40 35.34
N ILE A 149 -17.82 -14.15 36.64
CA ILE A 149 -16.55 -14.09 37.36
C ILE A 149 -16.62 -15.08 38.53
N SER A 150 -15.60 -15.92 38.69
CA SER A 150 -15.51 -16.80 39.85
C SER A 150 -14.13 -16.80 40.50
N ALA A 151 -14.11 -17.07 41.80
CA ALA A 151 -12.92 -17.43 42.58
C ALA A 151 -13.04 -18.88 43.02
N GLY A 152 -12.35 -19.78 42.32
CA GLY A 152 -12.60 -21.22 42.40
C GLY A 152 -14.06 -21.52 42.05
N SER A 153 -14.78 -22.17 42.97
CA SER A 153 -16.20 -22.49 42.84
C SER A 153 -17.14 -21.36 43.27
N LEU A 154 -16.62 -20.29 43.88
CA LEU A 154 -17.44 -19.16 44.33
C LEU A 154 -17.69 -18.19 43.19
N SER A 155 -18.94 -18.04 42.77
CA SER A 155 -19.32 -16.99 41.82
C SER A 155 -19.30 -15.63 42.51
N LEU A 156 -18.74 -14.63 41.83
CA LEU A 156 -18.59 -13.27 42.31
C LEU A 156 -19.54 -12.34 41.55
N PRO A 157 -20.13 -11.34 42.23
CA PRO A 157 -20.93 -10.31 41.57
C PRO A 157 -20.10 -9.53 40.53
N THR A 158 -20.46 -9.65 39.25
CA THR A 158 -19.66 -9.14 38.13
C THR A 158 -19.46 -7.62 38.21
N SER A 159 -20.50 -6.86 38.54
CA SER A 159 -20.45 -5.40 38.53
C SER A 159 -19.48 -4.86 39.58
N GLU A 160 -19.48 -5.47 40.76
CA GLU A 160 -18.66 -5.13 41.92
C GLU A 160 -17.19 -5.45 41.64
N VAL A 161 -16.90 -6.61 41.04
CA VAL A 161 -15.53 -6.95 40.64
C VAL A 161 -15.04 -5.99 39.56
N LEU A 162 -15.85 -5.69 38.54
CA LEU A 162 -15.46 -4.73 37.51
C LEU A 162 -15.28 -3.31 38.05
N GLN A 163 -16.00 -2.93 39.11
CA GLN A 163 -15.80 -1.65 39.77
C GLN A 163 -14.43 -1.57 40.45
N ILE A 164 -13.97 -2.68 41.03
CA ILE A 164 -12.61 -2.81 41.57
C ILE A 164 -11.58 -2.77 40.43
N VAL A 165 -11.78 -3.53 39.35
CA VAL A 165 -10.88 -3.57 38.18
C VAL A 165 -10.69 -2.17 37.57
N LYS A 166 -11.75 -1.36 37.54
CA LYS A 166 -11.70 0.02 37.03
C LYS A 166 -10.74 0.93 37.80
N ALA A 167 -10.41 0.61 39.06
CA ALA A 167 -9.48 1.38 39.88
C ALA A 167 -8.00 1.03 39.63
N TYR A 168 -7.71 -0.03 38.88
CA TYR A 168 -6.34 -0.39 38.49
C TYR A 168 -5.84 0.47 37.34
N ASP A 169 -4.51 0.52 37.20
CA ASP A 169 -3.84 1.19 36.09
C ASP A 169 -3.98 0.34 34.82
N LEU A 170 -5.06 0.59 34.08
CA LEU A 170 -5.35 -0.06 32.81
C LEU A 170 -4.82 0.81 31.66
N PRO A 171 -4.34 0.19 30.57
CA PRO A 171 -3.96 0.95 29.38
C PRO A 171 -5.10 1.85 28.87
N ASP A 172 -4.74 2.99 28.28
CA ASP A 172 -5.69 4.01 27.77
C ASP A 172 -6.70 3.50 26.73
N PHE A 173 -6.38 2.40 26.05
CA PHE A 173 -7.26 1.72 25.12
C PHE A 173 -8.28 0.78 25.80
N VAL A 174 -8.18 0.50 27.10
CA VAL A 174 -9.12 -0.37 27.84
C VAL A 174 -10.08 0.46 28.69
N GLN A 175 -11.37 0.23 28.52
CA GLN A 175 -12.43 0.91 29.26
C GLN A 175 -13.32 -0.10 29.98
N VAL A 176 -13.57 0.11 31.27
CA VAL A 176 -14.40 -0.78 32.09
C VAL A 176 -15.75 -0.14 32.38
N GLU A 177 -16.81 -0.82 31.93
CA GLU A 177 -18.21 -0.43 32.08
C GLU A 177 -18.90 -1.37 33.08
N SER A 178 -18.59 -1.22 34.36
CA SER A 178 -19.05 -2.11 35.44
C SER A 178 -20.57 -2.25 35.51
N LYS A 179 -21.32 -1.17 35.24
CA LYS A 179 -22.81 -1.18 35.25
C LYS A 179 -23.42 -2.01 34.10
N LYS A 180 -22.66 -2.22 33.02
CA LYS A 180 -23.07 -2.99 31.85
C LYS A 180 -22.44 -4.37 31.81
N ASN A 181 -21.68 -4.74 32.85
CA ASN A 181 -20.86 -5.95 32.88
C ASN A 181 -19.98 -6.09 31.62
N GLN A 182 -19.35 -5.00 31.19
CA GLN A 182 -18.67 -4.95 29.89
C GLN A 182 -17.28 -4.32 30.02
N ILE A 183 -16.33 -4.84 29.24
CA ILE A 183 -15.01 -4.24 29.03
C ILE A 183 -14.89 -3.90 27.54
N VAL A 184 -14.49 -2.68 27.20
CA VAL A 184 -14.30 -2.23 25.82
C VAL A 184 -12.81 -2.06 25.56
N ILE A 185 -12.30 -2.76 24.55
CA ILE A 185 -10.93 -2.61 24.04
C ILE A 185 -11.00 -1.74 22.78
N ASN A 186 -10.62 -0.48 22.93
CA ASN A 186 -10.56 0.51 21.87
C ASN A 186 -9.31 0.31 21.01
N LEU A 187 -9.32 -0.69 20.12
CA LEU A 187 -8.19 -0.96 19.22
C LEU A 187 -7.66 0.27 18.47
N PRO A 188 -8.51 1.22 17.99
CA PRO A 188 -8.01 2.42 17.31
C PRO A 188 -7.17 3.36 18.19
N LYS A 189 -7.23 3.22 19.53
CA LYS A 189 -6.41 4.00 20.47
C LYS A 189 -5.03 3.38 20.73
N ILE A 190 -4.79 2.14 20.29
CA ILE A 190 -3.48 1.49 20.46
C ILE A 190 -2.45 2.30 19.66
N LYS A 191 -1.39 2.73 20.34
CA LYS A 191 -0.32 3.55 19.75
C LYS A 191 0.51 2.69 18.80
N LEU A 192 0.35 2.94 17.50
CA LEU A 192 1.18 2.41 16.41
C LEU A 192 2.12 3.50 15.86
N ALA A 193 2.86 3.19 14.79
CA ALA A 193 3.59 4.19 14.03
C ALA A 193 2.68 5.35 13.56
N SER A 194 3.27 6.53 13.34
CA SER A 194 2.52 7.78 13.09
C SER A 194 1.47 7.62 11.98
N ASN A 195 0.22 7.96 12.32
CA ASN A 195 -1.00 7.88 11.49
C ASN A 195 -1.50 6.47 11.16
N LEU A 196 -0.99 5.40 11.78
CA LEU A 196 -1.57 4.07 11.66
C LEU A 196 -2.42 3.72 12.89
N TYR A 197 -3.52 3.02 12.68
CA TYR A 197 -4.33 2.43 13.74
C TYR A 197 -4.90 1.09 13.29
N ILE A 198 -5.33 0.28 14.25
CA ILE A 198 -5.95 -1.03 14.00
C ILE A 198 -7.40 -0.97 14.42
N LYS A 199 -8.28 -1.66 13.69
CA LYS A 199 -9.64 -1.94 14.12
C LYS A 199 -9.97 -3.41 13.95
N VAL A 200 -10.88 -3.92 14.78
CA VAL A 200 -11.50 -5.21 14.53
C VAL A 200 -12.54 -5.06 13.42
N ASN A 201 -12.56 -6.03 12.52
CA ASN A 201 -13.57 -6.14 11.46
C ASN A 201 -14.56 -7.26 11.80
N GLN A 202 -14.04 -8.44 12.13
CA GLN A 202 -14.86 -9.62 12.40
C GLN A 202 -14.25 -10.45 13.53
N ILE A 203 -15.14 -10.99 14.37
CA ILE A 203 -14.84 -12.00 15.39
C ILE A 203 -15.79 -13.17 15.14
N ASP A 204 -15.26 -14.32 14.74
CA ASP A 204 -16.01 -15.57 14.58
C ASP A 204 -15.38 -16.64 15.47
N LEU A 205 -15.94 -16.80 16.67
CA LEU A 205 -15.47 -17.79 17.64
C LEU A 205 -15.66 -19.22 17.14
N VAL A 206 -16.80 -19.50 16.51
CA VAL A 206 -17.18 -20.86 16.07
C VAL A 206 -16.22 -21.37 15.00
N LYS A 207 -15.88 -20.52 14.03
CA LYS A 207 -14.89 -20.85 12.99
C LYS A 207 -13.45 -20.59 13.41
N GLY A 208 -13.26 -19.92 14.55
CA GLY A 208 -11.95 -19.50 15.02
C GLY A 208 -11.24 -18.55 14.06
N ASN A 209 -11.98 -17.63 13.45
CA ASN A 209 -11.46 -16.67 12.47
C ASN A 209 -11.68 -15.23 12.96
N PHE A 210 -10.60 -14.45 12.98
CA PHE A 210 -10.58 -13.08 13.47
C PHE A 210 -9.96 -12.18 12.42
N ILE A 211 -10.65 -11.11 12.02
CA ILE A 211 -10.20 -10.20 10.96
C ILE A 211 -9.95 -8.83 11.56
N PHE A 212 -8.76 -8.28 11.32
CA PHE A 212 -8.33 -6.96 11.75
C PHE A 212 -7.91 -6.13 10.54
N ASP A 213 -8.37 -4.89 10.49
CA ASP A 213 -7.99 -3.94 9.45
C ASP A 213 -6.94 -2.97 10.00
N PHE A 214 -5.86 -2.81 9.26
CA PHE A 214 -4.87 -1.76 9.50
C PHE A 214 -5.25 -0.56 8.66
N MET A 215 -5.43 0.56 9.33
CA MET A 215 -5.92 1.79 8.76
C MET A 215 -4.83 2.86 8.85
N LYS A 216 -4.73 3.67 7.81
CA LYS A 216 -3.96 4.90 7.82
C LYS A 216 -4.91 6.08 7.93
N LYS A 217 -4.75 6.88 8.98
CA LYS A 217 -5.44 8.14 9.18
C LYS A 217 -5.04 9.13 8.09
N ALA A 218 -6.03 9.83 7.54
CA ALA A 218 -5.81 10.92 6.58
C ALA A 218 -4.95 12.04 7.17
#